data_AF-A0A2S0UH11-F1
#
_entry.id   AF-A0A2S0UH11-F1
#
_cell.length_a   1.000
_cell.length_b   1.000
_cell.length_c   1.000
_cell.angle_alpha   90.00
_cell.angle_beta   90.00
_cell.angle_gamma   90.00
#
_symmetry.space_group_name_H-M   'P 1'
#
loop_
_entity.id
_entity.type
_entity.pdbx_description
1 polymer ?
#
loop_
_entity_poly.entity_id
_entity_poly.type
_entity_poly.pdbx_seq_one_letter_code
_entity_poly.pdbx_strand_id
1 'polypeptide(L)'
;MYRQFSEKEVERIQAFSKTDAYLTGAGSSRFYLAYIIENELALENHKLKFELLLNGFWYDSASTYKDDTFFDAAFKEGKRYIETTEPDQQAFIRAVFAFARVTRGEKEVALRQIERVRSSSGYKDSFLPKYLLLLEKCANKPEAPDCQPDYEFEEQN
;
A
#
# COMPACT_ATOMS: atom_id res chain seq x y z
N MET A 1 9.69 -11.69 5.37
CA MET A 1 9.09 -12.78 4.57
C MET A 1 9.76 -14.08 4.96
N TYR A 2 9.02 -14.98 5.62
CA TYR A 2 9.50 -16.31 5.99
C TYR A 2 8.76 -17.34 5.16
N ARG A 3 9.10 -17.45 3.88
CA ARG A 3 8.68 -18.61 3.07
C ARG A 3 9.90 -19.45 2.73
N GLN A 4 9.68 -20.75 2.64
CA GLN A 4 10.71 -21.65 2.15
C GLN A 4 10.76 -21.53 0.62
N PHE A 5 11.95 -21.22 0.10
CA PHE A 5 12.20 -21.25 -1.34
C PHE A 5 12.65 -22.64 -1.74
N SER A 6 12.12 -23.15 -2.85
CA SER A 6 12.67 -24.33 -3.51
C SER A 6 14.04 -24.00 -4.11
N GLU A 7 14.87 -25.03 -4.34
CA GLU A 7 16.19 -24.87 -4.97
C GLU A 7 16.09 -24.14 -6.32
N LYS A 8 15.08 -24.47 -7.14
CA LYS A 8 14.83 -23.81 -8.43
C LYS A 8 14.51 -22.32 -8.29
N GLU A 9 13.73 -21.94 -7.28
CA GLU A 9 13.45 -20.53 -7.01
C GLU A 9 14.72 -19.79 -6.54
N VAL A 10 15.56 -20.45 -5.73
CA VAL A 10 16.86 -19.89 -5.31
C VAL A 10 17.75 -19.63 -6.52
N GLU A 11 17.93 -20.60 -7.42
CA GLU A 11 18.70 -20.43 -8.65
C GLU A 11 18.17 -19.26 -9.51
N ARG A 12 16.84 -19.17 -9.63
CA ARG A 12 16.19 -18.09 -10.38
C ARG A 12 16.43 -16.72 -9.73
N ILE A 13 16.31 -16.61 -8.41
CA ILE A 13 16.61 -15.37 -7.67
C ILE A 13 18.09 -14.99 -7.84
N GLN A 14 19.01 -15.96 -7.79
CA GLN A 14 20.45 -15.72 -7.98
C GLN A 14 20.80 -15.24 -9.40
N ALA A 15 20.08 -15.71 -10.41
CA ALA A 15 20.21 -15.18 -11.77
C ALA A 15 19.63 -13.76 -11.85
N PHE A 16 18.45 -13.55 -11.28
CA PHE A 16 17.77 -12.25 -11.26
C PHE A 16 18.56 -11.18 -10.50
N SER A 17 19.29 -11.54 -9.44
CA SER A 17 20.05 -10.61 -8.61
C SER A 17 21.17 -9.86 -9.34
N LYS A 18 21.52 -10.33 -10.55
CA LYS A 18 22.53 -9.73 -11.42
C LYS A 18 21.94 -8.77 -12.46
N THR A 19 20.62 -8.57 -12.46
CA THR A 19 19.93 -7.71 -13.43
C THR A 19 19.75 -6.29 -12.90
N ASP A 20 19.63 -5.32 -13.81
CA ASP A 20 19.35 -3.92 -13.48
C ASP A 20 18.03 -3.75 -12.73
N ALA A 21 17.03 -4.59 -13.03
CA ALA A 21 15.74 -4.58 -12.34
C ALA A 21 15.90 -4.88 -10.84
N TYR A 22 16.71 -5.90 -10.50
CA TYR A 22 17.02 -6.22 -9.11
C TYR A 22 17.79 -5.09 -8.42
N LEU A 23 18.84 -4.56 -9.07
CA LEU A 23 19.67 -3.50 -8.51
C LEU A 23 18.86 -2.21 -8.27
N THR A 24 17.98 -1.86 -9.20
CA THR A 24 17.03 -0.74 -9.05
C THR A 24 16.10 -0.98 -7.87
N GLY A 25 15.53 -2.19 -7.76
CA GLY A 25 14.62 -2.48 -6.66
C GLY A 25 15.30 -2.51 -5.29
N ALA A 26 16.54 -3.00 -5.23
CA ALA A 26 17.36 -2.98 -4.03
C ALA A 26 17.71 -1.55 -3.57
N GLY A 27 17.82 -0.61 -4.51
CA GLY A 27 18.03 0.82 -4.23
C GLY A 27 16.77 1.60 -3.85
N SER A 28 15.56 1.04 -4.07
CA SER A 28 14.27 1.68 -3.79
C SER A 28 13.79 1.38 -2.37
N SER A 29 13.42 0.13 -2.10
CA SER A 29 12.90 -0.33 -0.81
C SER A 29 13.03 -1.84 -0.73
N ARG A 30 13.33 -2.39 0.46
CA ARG A 30 13.32 -3.85 0.68
C ARG A 30 11.97 -4.49 0.34
N PHE A 31 10.88 -3.74 0.46
CA PHE A 31 9.53 -4.21 0.15
C PHE A 31 9.25 -4.21 -1.34
N TYR A 32 9.79 -3.24 -2.06
CA TYR A 32 9.75 -3.24 -3.52
C TYR A 32 10.63 -4.33 -4.10
N LEU A 33 11.82 -4.57 -3.53
CA LEU A 33 12.68 -5.68 -3.89
C LEU A 33 11.94 -7.02 -3.71
N ALA A 34 11.25 -7.20 -2.59
CA ALA A 34 10.41 -8.38 -2.36
C ALA A 34 9.31 -8.52 -3.41
N TYR A 35 8.62 -7.43 -3.75
CA TYR A 35 7.59 -7.41 -4.80
C TYR A 35 8.14 -7.82 -6.18
N ILE A 36 9.29 -7.29 -6.60
CA ILE A 36 9.88 -7.64 -7.90
C ILE A 36 10.39 -9.08 -7.93
N ILE A 37 10.88 -9.62 -6.81
CA ILE A 37 11.22 -11.04 -6.68
C ILE A 37 9.97 -11.91 -6.85
N GLU A 38 8.85 -11.55 -6.22
CA GLU A 38 7.59 -12.29 -6.37
C GLU A 38 7.03 -12.20 -7.80
N ASN A 39 7.26 -11.10 -8.51
CA ASN A 39 6.98 -11.00 -9.95
C ASN A 39 7.90 -11.89 -10.78
N GLU A 40 9.20 -11.88 -10.49
CA GLU A 40 10.17 -12.72 -11.19
C GLU A 40 9.80 -14.19 -11.02
N LEU A 41 9.43 -14.63 -9.82
CA LEU A 41 9.03 -16.02 -9.60
C LEU A 41 7.66 -16.38 -10.22
N ALA A 42 7.03 -15.46 -10.94
CA ALA A 42 5.76 -15.63 -11.66
C ALA A 42 4.62 -16.13 -10.76
N LEU A 43 4.62 -15.72 -9.49
CA LEU A 43 3.56 -16.08 -8.56
C LEU A 43 2.37 -15.14 -8.77
N GLU A 44 1.22 -15.68 -9.18
CA GLU A 44 -0.03 -14.93 -9.38
C GLU A 44 -0.78 -14.68 -8.06
N ASN A 45 -0.07 -14.16 -7.05
CA ASN A 45 -0.66 -13.82 -5.76
C ASN A 45 -0.69 -12.29 -5.57
N HIS A 46 -1.71 -11.65 -6.13
CA HIS A 46 -1.90 -10.20 -6.05
C HIS A 46 -2.07 -9.70 -4.61
N LYS A 47 -2.69 -10.51 -3.74
CA LYS A 47 -2.80 -10.21 -2.31
C LYS A 47 -1.41 -10.07 -1.69
N LEU A 48 -0.56 -11.09 -1.81
CA LEU A 48 0.78 -11.07 -1.25
C LEU A 48 1.60 -9.89 -1.81
N LYS A 49 1.56 -9.69 -3.13
CA LYS A 49 2.27 -8.58 -3.79
C LYS A 49 1.80 -7.22 -3.25
N PHE A 50 0.49 -7.03 -3.10
CA PHE A 50 -0.06 -5.83 -2.51
C PHE A 50 0.34 -5.69 -1.04
N GLU A 51 0.28 -6.74 -0.23
CA GLU A 51 0.70 -6.73 1.19
C GLU A 51 2.17 -6.38 1.36
N LEU A 52 3.05 -6.84 0.47
CA LEU A 52 4.46 -6.46 0.48
C LEU A 52 4.63 -4.97 0.25
N LEU A 53 3.98 -4.42 -0.77
CA LEU A 53 4.03 -2.99 -1.08
C LEU A 53 3.33 -2.16 0.00
N LEU A 54 2.25 -2.66 0.58
CA LEU A 54 1.58 -2.04 1.71
C LEU A 54 2.55 -1.92 2.88
N ASN A 55 3.28 -2.97 3.24
CA ASN A 55 4.27 -2.90 4.32
C ASN A 55 5.35 -1.83 4.08
N GLY A 56 5.68 -1.51 2.83
CA GLY A 56 6.62 -0.42 2.54
C GLY A 56 6.13 0.95 2.99
N PHE A 57 4.84 1.24 2.85
CA PHE A 57 4.25 2.50 3.32
C PHE A 57 4.30 2.66 4.86
N TRP A 58 4.38 1.56 5.63
CA TRP A 58 4.39 1.58 7.10
C TRP A 58 5.81 1.52 7.65
N TYR A 59 6.65 0.64 7.09
CA TYR A 59 7.96 0.31 7.65
C TYR A 59 9.13 0.89 6.86
N ASP A 60 8.87 1.58 5.75
CA ASP A 60 9.86 2.23 4.89
C ASP A 60 9.27 3.50 4.24
N SER A 61 8.48 4.25 5.03
CA SER A 61 7.69 5.40 4.56
C SER A 61 8.54 6.50 3.91
N ALA A 62 9.73 6.76 4.46
CA ALA A 62 10.66 7.78 3.95
C ALA A 62 11.09 7.52 2.49
N SER A 63 11.24 6.26 2.11
CA SER A 63 11.66 5.84 0.77
C SER A 63 10.46 5.67 -0.16
N THR A 64 9.37 5.09 0.35
CA THR A 64 8.27 4.59 -0.51
C THR A 64 7.27 5.65 -0.93
N TYR A 65 6.96 6.65 -0.10
CA TYR A 65 6.00 7.69 -0.49
C TYR A 65 6.53 8.61 -1.59
N LYS A 66 7.86 8.80 -1.67
CA LYS A 66 8.51 9.66 -2.67
C LYS A 66 8.93 8.92 -3.94
N ASP A 67 8.82 7.59 -3.96
CA ASP A 67 9.17 6.76 -5.11
C ASP A 67 7.92 6.49 -5.97
N ASP A 68 7.86 7.12 -7.14
CA ASP A 68 6.75 6.96 -8.08
C ASP A 68 6.61 5.52 -8.58
N THR A 69 7.72 4.81 -8.75
CA THR A 69 7.72 3.42 -9.22
C THR A 69 7.13 2.50 -8.17
N PHE A 70 7.52 2.70 -6.90
CA PHE A 70 6.92 2.00 -5.76
C PHE A 70 5.41 2.24 -5.71
N PHE A 71 5.04 3.50 -5.77
CA PHE A 71 3.67 3.94 -5.60
C PHE A 71 2.76 3.41 -6.72
N ASP A 72 3.21 3.46 -7.97
CA ASP A 72 2.47 2.90 -9.11
C ASP A 72 2.31 1.39 -9.00
N ALA A 73 3.35 0.67 -8.56
CA ALA A 73 3.26 -0.76 -8.29
C ALA A 73 2.21 -1.06 -7.21
N ALA A 74 2.22 -0.31 -6.10
CA ALA A 74 1.28 -0.50 -5.00
C ALA A 74 -0.17 -0.30 -5.46
N PHE A 75 -0.43 0.77 -6.22
CA PHE A 75 -1.76 1.06 -6.76
C PHE A 75 -2.20 0.04 -7.81
N LYS A 76 -1.29 -0.43 -8.66
CA LYS A 76 -1.58 -1.47 -9.65
C LYS A 76 -1.98 -2.78 -8.99
N GLU A 77 -1.19 -3.26 -8.03
CA GLU A 77 -1.48 -4.53 -7.36
C GLU A 77 -2.68 -4.44 -6.44
N GLY A 78 -2.87 -3.35 -5.69
CA GLY A 78 -4.07 -3.23 -4.86
C GLY A 78 -5.35 -3.06 -5.69
N LYS A 79 -5.30 -2.47 -6.90
CA LYS A 79 -6.45 -2.49 -7.82
C LYS A 79 -6.81 -3.92 -8.23
N ARG A 80 -5.82 -4.73 -8.60
CA ARG A 80 -6.03 -6.15 -8.94
C ARG A 80 -6.55 -6.94 -7.74
N TYR A 81 -6.01 -6.71 -6.56
CA TYR A 81 -6.46 -7.39 -5.35
C TYR A 81 -7.90 -7.00 -4.95
N ILE A 82 -8.29 -5.73 -5.13
CA ILE A 82 -9.67 -5.26 -4.90
C ILE A 82 -10.68 -6.08 -5.71
N GLU A 83 -10.36 -6.49 -6.94
CA GLU A 83 -11.27 -7.24 -7.83
C GLU A 83 -11.71 -8.60 -7.26
N THR A 84 -10.91 -9.19 -6.37
CA THR A 84 -11.14 -10.51 -5.80
C THR A 84 -11.47 -10.47 -4.30
N THR A 85 -11.81 -9.30 -3.77
CA THR A 85 -11.88 -9.04 -2.34
C THR A 85 -13.28 -8.60 -1.93
N GLU A 86 -13.69 -8.91 -0.70
CA GLU A 86 -15.01 -8.53 -0.16
C GLU A 86 -15.18 -7.00 -0.03
N PRO A 87 -16.42 -6.47 -0.17
CA PRO A 87 -16.67 -5.01 -0.17
C PRO A 87 -16.06 -4.24 1.00
N ASP A 88 -16.12 -4.79 2.21
CA ASP A 88 -15.48 -4.23 3.41
C ASP A 88 -13.98 -3.98 3.19
N GLN A 89 -13.26 -5.00 2.74
CA GLN A 89 -11.83 -4.91 2.49
C GLN A 89 -11.51 -4.02 1.28
N GLN A 90 -12.36 -4.00 0.24
CA GLN A 90 -12.19 -3.05 -0.87
C GLN A 90 -12.24 -1.61 -0.38
N ALA A 91 -13.18 -1.29 0.51
CA ALA A 91 -13.34 0.04 1.09
C ALA A 91 -12.09 0.45 1.89
N PHE A 92 -11.54 -0.47 2.69
CA PHE A 92 -10.28 -0.26 3.41
C PHE A 92 -9.08 -0.04 2.49
N ILE A 93 -8.89 -0.88 1.46
CA ILE A 93 -7.76 -0.73 0.51
C ILE A 93 -7.83 0.64 -0.18
N ARG A 94 -9.04 1.08 -0.56
CA ARG A 94 -9.25 2.42 -1.14
C ARG A 94 -8.95 3.54 -0.15
N ALA A 95 -9.30 3.38 1.13
CA ALA A 95 -8.95 4.35 2.17
C ALA A 95 -7.44 4.43 2.40
N VAL A 96 -6.74 3.29 2.41
CA VAL A 96 -5.27 3.25 2.42
C VAL A 96 -4.68 4.02 1.22
N PHE A 97 -5.23 3.83 0.02
CA PHE A 97 -4.80 4.58 -1.14
C PHE A 97 -5.08 6.08 -1.03
N ALA A 98 -6.19 6.47 -0.39
CA ALA A 98 -6.43 7.88 -0.08
C ALA A 98 -5.36 8.42 0.89
N PHE A 99 -5.03 7.70 1.95
CA PHE A 99 -3.96 8.07 2.89
C PHE A 99 -2.63 8.26 2.16
N ALA A 100 -2.23 7.30 1.33
CA ALA A 100 -0.98 7.38 0.59
C ALA A 100 -0.93 8.61 -0.36
N ARG A 101 -2.07 9.02 -0.92
CA ARG A 101 -2.20 10.25 -1.72
C ARG A 101 -2.13 11.51 -0.85
N VAL A 102 -2.72 11.50 0.36
CA VAL A 102 -2.57 12.60 1.33
C VAL A 102 -1.10 12.81 1.68
N THR A 103 -0.37 11.74 2.00
CA THR A 103 1.05 11.80 2.37
C THR A 103 1.93 12.35 1.24
N ARG A 104 1.54 12.16 -0.02
CA ARG A 104 2.20 12.72 -1.20
C ARG A 104 1.77 14.15 -1.54
N GLY A 105 0.88 14.75 -0.77
CA GLY A 105 0.34 16.10 -1.04
C GLY A 105 -0.68 16.12 -2.20
N GLU A 106 -1.18 14.97 -2.64
CA GLU A 106 -2.11 14.84 -3.76
C GLU A 106 -3.57 15.00 -3.31
N LYS A 107 -3.86 16.17 -2.71
CA LYS A 107 -5.10 16.47 -2.00
C LYS A 107 -6.36 16.14 -2.79
N GLU A 108 -6.50 16.66 -4.00
CA GLU A 108 -7.73 16.52 -4.79
C GLU A 108 -7.96 15.06 -5.19
N VAL A 109 -6.89 14.29 -5.41
CA VAL A 109 -6.97 12.86 -5.71
C VAL A 109 -7.41 12.10 -4.46
N ALA A 110 -6.82 12.40 -3.31
CA ALA A 110 -7.18 11.79 -2.03
C ALA A 110 -8.66 12.02 -1.68
N LEU A 111 -9.13 13.27 -1.74
CA LEU A 111 -10.52 13.64 -1.43
C LEU A 111 -11.52 12.91 -2.34
N ARG A 112 -11.22 12.78 -3.64
CA ARG A 112 -12.07 11.99 -4.55
C ARG A 112 -12.12 10.50 -4.18
N GLN A 113 -11.03 9.93 -3.67
CA GLN A 113 -11.03 8.54 -3.22
C GLN A 113 -11.81 8.38 -1.92
N ILE A 114 -11.66 9.31 -0.97
CA ILE A 114 -12.44 9.33 0.28
C ILE A 114 -13.93 9.34 -0.02
N GLU A 115 -14.38 10.22 -0.91
CA GLU A 115 -15.79 10.33 -1.28
C GLU A 115 -16.30 9.05 -1.98
N ARG A 116 -15.48 8.45 -2.85
CA ARG A 116 -15.81 7.15 -3.46
C ARG A 116 -16.02 6.06 -2.42
N VAL A 117 -15.19 6.00 -1.38
CA VAL A 117 -15.38 5.05 -0.29
C VAL A 117 -16.67 5.34 0.47
N ARG A 118 -16.93 6.60 0.84
CA ARG A 118 -18.18 7.01 1.54
C ARG A 118 -19.45 6.66 0.77
N SER A 119 -19.42 6.88 -0.54
CA SER A 119 -20.54 6.60 -1.44
C SER A 119 -20.71 5.10 -1.76
N SER A 120 -19.71 4.27 -1.45
CA SER A 120 -19.80 2.84 -1.69
C SER A 120 -20.70 2.17 -0.65
N SER A 121 -21.72 1.46 -1.12
CA SER A 121 -22.54 0.63 -0.25
C SER A 121 -21.77 -0.64 0.14
N GLY A 122 -21.92 -1.08 1.39
CA GLY A 122 -21.58 -2.46 1.75
C GLY A 122 -20.40 -2.66 2.67
N TYR A 123 -19.75 -1.59 3.17
CA TYR A 123 -18.87 -1.74 4.31
C TYR A 123 -19.65 -1.62 5.63
N LYS A 124 -19.43 -2.54 6.56
CA LYS A 124 -20.07 -2.62 7.89
C LYS A 124 -19.16 -2.18 9.02
N ASP A 125 -17.88 -1.97 8.72
CA ASP A 125 -16.87 -1.60 9.68
C ASP A 125 -17.12 -0.20 10.28
N SER A 126 -17.15 -0.12 11.61
CA SER A 126 -17.42 1.12 12.36
C SER A 126 -16.21 2.03 12.51
N PHE A 127 -15.00 1.52 12.25
CA PHE A 127 -13.75 2.26 12.29
C PHE A 127 -13.53 3.04 10.99
N LEU A 128 -13.89 2.48 9.83
CA LEU A 128 -13.65 3.08 8.53
C LEU A 128 -14.20 4.53 8.40
N PRO A 129 -15.43 4.86 8.85
CA PRO A 129 -15.90 6.25 8.84
C PRO A 129 -15.01 7.22 9.64
N LYS A 130 -14.51 6.79 10.80
CA LYS A 130 -13.60 7.59 11.65
C LYS A 130 -12.28 7.80 10.93
N TYR A 131 -11.75 6.74 10.30
CA TYR A 131 -10.54 6.80 9.50
C TYR A 131 -10.69 7.76 8.31
N LEU A 132 -11.77 7.66 7.54
CA LEU A 132 -12.03 8.57 6.41
C LEU A 132 -12.15 10.04 6.83
N LEU A 133 -12.74 10.32 7.99
CA LEU A 133 -12.80 11.67 8.54
C LEU A 133 -11.40 12.20 8.89
N LEU A 134 -10.55 11.36 9.48
CA LEU A 134 -9.16 11.70 9.75
C LEU A 134 -8.39 12.00 8.45
N LEU A 135 -8.53 11.14 7.44
CA LEU A 135 -7.90 11.35 6.14
C LEU A 135 -8.33 12.66 5.48
N GLU A 136 -9.60 13.04 5.59
CA GLU A 136 -10.10 14.31 5.07
C GLU A 136 -9.50 15.51 5.81
N LYS A 137 -9.36 15.43 7.14
CA LYS A 137 -8.65 16.47 7.91
C LYS A 137 -7.21 16.58 7.46
N CYS A 138 -6.51 15.46 7.31
CA CYS A 138 -5.11 15.44 6.89
C CYS A 138 -4.89 15.92 5.46
N ALA A 139 -5.82 15.62 4.55
CA ALA A 139 -5.80 16.19 3.20
C ALA A 139 -5.91 17.73 3.21
N ASN A 140 -6.54 18.31 4.23
CA ASN A 140 -6.73 19.76 4.35
C ASN A 140 -5.68 20.44 5.25
N LYS A 141 -5.12 19.72 6.22
CA LYS A 141 -4.11 20.19 7.17
C LYS A 141 -3.08 19.08 7.45
N PRO A 142 -2.13 18.84 6.53
CA PRO A 142 -1.18 17.72 6.65
C PRO A 142 -0.27 17.81 7.89
N GLU A 143 -0.01 19.01 8.37
CA GLU A 143 0.84 19.30 9.54
C GLU A 143 0.12 19.10 10.89
N ALA A 144 -1.16 18.71 10.87
CA ALA A 144 -1.89 18.50 12.11
C ALA A 144 -1.33 17.27 12.86
N PRO A 145 -1.28 17.29 14.21
CA PRO A 145 -0.71 16.17 14.98
C PRO A 145 -1.40 14.82 14.74
N ASP A 146 -2.69 14.84 14.39
CA ASP A 146 -3.49 13.65 14.09
C ASP A 146 -3.14 13.01 12.73
N CYS A 147 -2.29 13.65 11.93
CA CYS A 147 -1.85 13.16 10.63
C CYS A 147 -0.55 12.37 10.65
N GLN A 148 0.00 12.11 11.84
CA GLN A 148 1.17 11.26 11.99
C GLN A 148 0.80 9.77 11.79
N PRO A 149 1.67 8.94 11.19
CA PRO A 149 1.38 7.53 10.92
C PRO A 149 1.09 6.67 12.15
N ASP A 150 1.53 7.11 13.33
CA ASP A 150 1.38 6.46 14.63
C ASP A 150 0.23 7.06 15.47
N TYR A 151 -0.62 7.90 14.89
CA TYR A 151 -1.78 8.45 15.59
C TYR A 151 -2.78 7.34 15.96
N GLU A 152 -2.96 7.13 17.26
CA GLU A 152 -3.97 6.24 17.81
C GLU A 152 -5.29 6.99 18.01
N PHE A 153 -6.41 6.39 17.57
CA PHE A 153 -7.72 6.92 17.91
C PHE A 153 -7.95 6.71 19.41
N GLU A 154 -8.00 7.79 20.19
CA GLU A 154 -8.45 7.70 21.58
C GLU A 154 -9.86 7.08 21.60
N GLU A 155 -10.01 5.92 22.23
CA GLU A 155 -11.32 5.34 22.52
C GLU A 155 -12.05 6.30 23.47
N GLN A 156 -12.96 7.09 22.93
CA GLN A 156 -13.91 7.84 23.75
C GLN A 156 -14.82 6.82 24.45
N ASN A 157 -14.49 6.53 25.71
CA ASN A 157 -15.36 5.83 26.66
C ASN A 157 -16.60 6.67 27.00
#